data_AF-A0A498FN57-F1
#
_entry.id   AF-A0A498FN57-F1
#
_cell.length_a   1.000
_cell.length_b   1.000
_cell.length_c   1.000
_cell.angle_alpha   90.00
_cell.angle_beta   90.00
_cell.angle_gamma   90.00
#
_symmetry.space_group_name_H-M   'P 1'
#
loop_
_entity.id
_entity.type
_entity.pdbx_description
1 polymer ?
#
loop_
_entity_poly.entity_id
_entity_poly.type
_entity_poly.pdbx_seq_one_letter_code
_entity_poly.pdbx_strand_id
1 'polypeptide(L)'
;METAHDVFVGNSTSLSEIEDDGVELVVTSPPYPMIEMWDDLFFSLNADIETSLDEGDGRRAFDLMHEELAETWDEVERVLVDGGIACINVGDATRKVDDSFRVYQNHARITERFDEMGFEPLPDILWRKPANSAAKFMGSGMMPPNAYATLEHEYLLVFRNGKQSREFPSGTDVRYESAYFWEERNEWFSDVWEDVRGTSQELTDADTELRDRSAAYPLEVPYRLINMYSVYGDTVLDPFWGTGTTSLAAMIAARNSVGYELQEKFTEVFDAEVADVAELAHATVSKRVRDHEEFVEQRLEDGKEFKYDAENYDFPVTTKQEKPLQLYTIDGVEQTESGYAVTHSPYNESESIDGDAGGHGQATLGSQFR
;
A
#
# COMPACT_ATOMS: atom_id res chain seq x y z
N MET A 1 14.36 15.57 -7.90
CA MET A 1 12.91 15.86 -7.98
C MET A 1 12.40 16.13 -6.57
N GLU A 2 11.27 16.80 -6.41
CA GLU A 2 10.67 17.05 -5.09
C GLU A 2 9.25 16.51 -5.07
N THR A 3 8.84 15.92 -3.96
CA THR A 3 7.48 15.44 -3.72
C THR A 3 6.91 15.99 -2.42
N ALA A 4 5.59 16.19 -2.40
CA ALA A 4 4.84 16.64 -1.23
C ALA A 4 4.00 15.49 -0.66
N HIS A 5 3.96 15.40 0.66
CA HIS A 5 3.29 14.35 1.42
C HIS A 5 2.44 14.99 2.52
N ASP A 6 1.17 15.21 2.22
CA ASP A 6 0.24 15.87 3.12
C ASP A 6 -0.62 14.86 3.89
N VAL A 7 -0.88 15.16 5.16
CA VAL A 7 -1.69 14.34 6.07
C VAL A 7 -2.68 15.26 6.77
N PHE A 8 -3.97 14.98 6.60
CA PHE A 8 -5.04 15.75 7.21
C PHE A 8 -5.74 14.93 8.29
N VAL A 9 -5.84 15.50 9.49
CA VAL A 9 -6.63 14.91 10.57
C VAL A 9 -8.10 15.27 10.34
N GLY A 10 -8.90 14.31 9.91
CA GLY A 10 -10.27 14.54 9.48
C GLY A 10 -10.99 13.28 9.01
N ASN A 11 -12.29 13.42 8.76
CA ASN A 11 -13.11 12.34 8.20
C ASN A 11 -13.03 12.33 6.68
N SER A 12 -12.67 11.20 6.10
CA SER A 12 -12.55 11.03 4.65
C SER A 12 -13.89 11.01 3.89
N THR A 13 -15.02 11.09 4.59
CA THR A 13 -16.31 11.47 3.97
C THR A 13 -16.32 12.91 3.44
N SER A 14 -15.30 13.71 3.76
CA SER A 14 -15.03 15.00 3.11
C SER A 14 -13.54 15.17 2.85
N LEU A 15 -13.14 15.04 1.58
CA LEU A 15 -11.78 15.27 1.12
C LEU A 15 -11.61 16.73 0.66
N SER A 16 -12.00 17.68 1.52
CA SER A 16 -12.15 19.10 1.15
C SER A 16 -10.86 19.81 0.76
N GLU A 17 -9.71 19.29 1.18
CA GLU A 17 -8.38 19.83 0.81
C GLU A 17 -7.92 19.38 -0.58
N ILE A 18 -8.69 18.50 -1.25
CA ILE A 18 -8.37 17.97 -2.58
C ILE A 18 -9.41 18.47 -3.59
N GLU A 19 -8.92 19.12 -4.64
CA GLU A 19 -9.74 19.54 -5.77
C GLU A 19 -10.29 18.33 -6.56
N ASP A 20 -11.36 18.53 -7.31
CA ASP A 20 -11.87 17.53 -8.26
C ASP A 20 -10.76 17.14 -9.24
N ASP A 21 -10.65 15.85 -9.59
CA ASP A 21 -9.57 15.34 -10.43
C ASP A 21 -8.15 15.69 -9.91
N GLY A 22 -7.99 15.82 -8.58
CA GLY A 22 -6.74 16.22 -7.93
C GLY A 22 -5.72 15.11 -7.65
N VAL A 23 -6.09 13.83 -7.83
CA VAL A 23 -5.17 12.69 -7.59
C VAL A 23 -5.20 11.65 -8.71
N GLU A 24 -4.08 10.97 -8.93
CA GLU A 24 -3.91 10.01 -10.03
C GLU A 24 -4.10 8.54 -9.62
N LEU A 25 -3.91 8.23 -8.34
CA LEU A 25 -3.98 6.88 -7.80
C LEU A 25 -4.57 6.91 -6.39
N VAL A 26 -5.46 5.97 -6.08
CA VAL A 26 -5.86 5.65 -4.70
C VAL A 26 -5.26 4.32 -4.31
N VAL A 27 -4.61 4.24 -3.15
CA VAL A 27 -4.18 2.97 -2.53
C VAL A 27 -4.58 3.00 -1.08
N THR A 28 -5.45 2.08 -0.66
CA THR A 28 -6.03 2.15 0.68
C THR A 28 -6.53 0.81 1.21
N SER A 29 -6.87 0.77 2.48
CA SER A 29 -7.53 -0.33 3.16
C SER A 29 -8.57 0.23 4.12
N PRO A 30 -9.88 0.14 3.82
CA PRO A 30 -10.92 0.67 4.71
C PRO A 30 -10.96 -0.10 6.03
N PRO A 31 -11.61 0.45 7.07
CA PRO A 31 -12.05 -0.39 8.18
C PRO A 31 -13.01 -1.46 7.66
N TYR A 32 -12.70 -2.73 7.88
CA TYR A 32 -13.43 -3.84 7.27
C TYR A 32 -14.77 -4.07 7.98
N PRO A 33 -15.92 -3.96 7.27
CA PRO A 33 -17.21 -4.32 7.85
C PRO A 33 -17.19 -5.74 8.42
N MET A 34 -17.85 -5.89 9.56
CA MET A 34 -18.02 -7.14 10.30
C MET A 34 -16.75 -7.75 10.91
N ILE A 35 -15.61 -7.07 10.92
CA ILE A 35 -14.48 -7.43 11.79
C ILE A 35 -14.63 -6.71 13.13
N GLU A 36 -14.64 -7.47 14.23
CA GLU A 36 -14.96 -6.96 15.59
C GLU A 36 -14.09 -5.78 16.03
N MET A 37 -12.84 -5.69 15.58
CA MET A 37 -11.95 -4.57 15.93
C MET A 37 -12.44 -3.20 15.44
N TRP A 38 -13.30 -3.18 14.41
CA TRP A 38 -13.84 -1.97 13.81
C TRP A 38 -15.25 -1.62 14.30
N ASP A 39 -15.83 -2.43 15.19
CA ASP A 39 -17.20 -2.24 15.67
C ASP A 39 -17.39 -0.87 16.31
N ASP A 40 -16.53 -0.49 17.26
CA ASP A 40 -16.61 0.80 17.95
C ASP A 40 -16.57 1.99 16.96
N LEU A 41 -15.76 1.87 15.90
CA LEU A 41 -15.68 2.89 14.85
C LEU A 41 -17.03 3.00 14.12
N PHE A 42 -17.54 1.88 13.60
CA PHE A 42 -18.82 1.88 12.89
C PHE A 42 -19.99 2.31 13.79
N PHE A 43 -20.01 1.94 15.07
CA PHE A 43 -21.05 2.37 16.01
C PHE A 43 -21.00 3.89 16.26
N SER A 44 -19.79 4.47 16.26
CA SER A 44 -19.61 5.91 16.40
C SER A 44 -20.09 6.69 15.18
N LEU A 45 -20.06 6.08 14.00
CA LEU A 45 -20.60 6.64 12.76
C LEU A 45 -22.12 6.50 12.71
N ASN A 46 -22.63 5.31 13.05
CA ASN A 46 -24.05 4.99 12.98
C ASN A 46 -24.49 3.99 14.06
N ALA A 47 -25.25 4.48 15.04
CA ALA A 47 -25.75 3.70 16.17
C ALA A 47 -26.77 2.59 15.80
N ASP A 48 -27.38 2.66 14.61
CA ASP A 48 -28.26 1.58 14.13
C ASP A 48 -27.48 0.30 13.84
N ILE A 49 -26.16 0.39 13.64
CA ILE A 49 -25.27 -0.75 13.44
C ILE A 49 -25.17 -1.58 14.73
N GLU A 50 -24.89 -0.92 15.87
CA GLU A 50 -24.86 -1.57 17.19
C GLU A 50 -26.22 -2.21 17.49
N THR A 51 -27.30 -1.46 17.28
CA THR A 51 -28.67 -1.94 17.46
C THR A 51 -28.95 -3.18 16.61
N SER A 52 -28.53 -3.19 15.35
CA SER A 52 -28.74 -4.33 14.44
C SER A 52 -27.97 -5.58 14.89
N LEU A 53 -26.74 -5.42 15.40
CA LEU A 53 -25.97 -6.54 15.93
C LEU A 53 -26.58 -7.09 17.22
N ASP A 54 -27.02 -6.23 18.13
CA ASP A 54 -27.70 -6.60 19.38
C ASP A 54 -29.02 -7.34 19.14
N GLU A 55 -29.73 -7.00 18.06
CA GLU A 55 -30.96 -7.67 17.63
C GLU A 55 -30.72 -8.96 16.81
N GLY A 56 -29.46 -9.32 16.56
CA GLY A 56 -29.09 -10.52 15.81
C GLY A 56 -29.11 -10.35 14.28
N ASP A 57 -29.36 -9.15 13.76
CA ASP A 57 -29.44 -8.86 12.33
C ASP A 57 -28.09 -8.43 11.74
N GLY A 58 -27.17 -9.40 11.66
CA GLY A 58 -25.86 -9.18 11.07
C GLY A 58 -25.88 -8.81 9.58
N ARG A 59 -26.99 -9.08 8.85
CA ARG A 59 -27.14 -8.64 7.44
C ARG A 59 -27.35 -7.14 7.38
N ARG A 60 -28.27 -6.62 8.18
CA ARG A 60 -28.53 -5.20 8.26
C ARG A 60 -27.30 -4.43 8.76
N ALA A 61 -26.62 -4.94 9.79
CA ALA A 61 -25.38 -4.32 10.27
C ALA A 61 -24.33 -4.22 9.15
N PHE A 62 -24.14 -5.29 8.39
CA PHE A 62 -23.22 -5.31 7.25
C PHE A 62 -23.60 -4.30 6.16
N ASP A 63 -24.88 -4.19 5.82
CA ASP A 63 -25.37 -3.22 4.83
C ASP A 63 -25.11 -1.78 5.30
N LEU A 64 -25.47 -1.47 6.55
CA LEU A 64 -25.25 -0.14 7.16
C LEU A 64 -23.76 0.22 7.22
N MET A 65 -22.88 -0.69 7.60
CA MET A 65 -21.42 -0.43 7.59
C MET A 65 -20.89 -0.08 6.20
N HIS A 66 -21.43 -0.70 5.13
CA HIS A 66 -21.08 -0.33 3.76
C HIS A 66 -21.70 1.00 3.31
N GLU A 67 -22.87 1.38 3.84
CA GLU A 67 -23.46 2.70 3.62
C GLU A 67 -22.55 3.81 4.19
N GLU A 68 -21.98 3.62 5.38
CA GLU A 68 -21.02 4.59 5.96
C GLU A 68 -19.75 4.73 5.10
N LEU A 69 -19.25 3.62 4.53
CA LEU A 69 -18.10 3.67 3.62
C LEU A 69 -18.43 4.34 2.27
N ALA A 70 -19.69 4.31 1.85
CA ALA A 70 -20.10 4.83 0.54
C ALA A 70 -19.86 6.34 0.41
N GLU A 71 -19.96 7.09 1.50
CA GLU A 71 -19.67 8.53 1.50
C GLU A 71 -18.21 8.83 1.15
N THR A 72 -17.26 8.04 1.66
CA THR A 72 -15.85 8.16 1.28
C THR A 72 -15.62 7.74 -0.18
N TRP A 73 -16.34 6.73 -0.68
CA TRP A 73 -16.22 6.31 -2.08
C TRP A 73 -16.71 7.41 -3.04
N ASP A 74 -17.77 8.14 -2.68
CA ASP A 74 -18.25 9.28 -3.48
C ASP A 74 -17.19 10.38 -3.59
N GLU A 75 -16.47 10.65 -2.50
CA GLU A 75 -15.35 11.59 -2.54
C GLU A 75 -14.17 11.05 -3.37
N VAL A 76 -13.90 9.74 -3.33
CA VAL A 76 -12.90 9.09 -4.19
C VAL A 76 -13.24 9.26 -5.68
N GLU A 77 -14.50 9.09 -6.08
CA GLU A 77 -14.95 9.36 -7.46
C GLU A 77 -14.69 10.80 -7.87
N ARG A 78 -14.96 11.75 -6.97
CA ARG A 78 -14.78 13.19 -7.23
C ARG A 78 -13.32 13.57 -7.45
N VAL A 79 -12.41 13.06 -6.63
CA VAL A 79 -11.01 13.51 -6.60
C VAL A 79 -10.09 12.73 -7.54
N LEU A 80 -10.44 11.51 -7.94
CA LEU A 80 -9.60 10.69 -8.80
C LEU A 80 -9.78 11.07 -10.27
N VAL A 81 -8.70 11.39 -10.97
CA VAL A 81 -8.73 11.74 -12.41
C VAL A 81 -9.40 10.66 -13.29
N ASP A 82 -10.02 11.05 -14.41
CA ASP A 82 -10.46 10.10 -15.44
C ASP A 82 -9.28 9.21 -15.91
N GLY A 83 -9.52 7.91 -15.94
CA GLY A 83 -8.53 6.88 -16.21
C GLY A 83 -7.52 6.60 -15.09
N GLY A 84 -7.61 7.32 -13.97
CA GLY A 84 -6.91 7.01 -12.71
C GLY A 84 -7.32 5.65 -12.16
N ILE A 85 -6.50 5.11 -11.25
CA ILE A 85 -6.71 3.77 -10.69
C ILE A 85 -7.04 3.88 -9.20
N ALA A 86 -7.97 3.07 -8.72
CA ALA A 86 -8.20 2.85 -7.30
C ALA A 86 -7.85 1.40 -6.95
N CYS A 87 -6.93 1.25 -5.99
CA CYS A 87 -6.52 -0.03 -5.43
C CYS A 87 -6.98 -0.13 -3.97
N ILE A 88 -7.83 -1.12 -3.68
CA ILE A 88 -8.44 -1.28 -2.35
C ILE A 88 -8.09 -2.65 -1.80
N ASN A 89 -7.29 -2.68 -0.74
CA ASN A 89 -7.04 -3.90 0.02
C ASN A 89 -8.23 -4.17 0.95
N VAL A 90 -8.84 -5.35 0.85
CA VAL A 90 -9.93 -5.73 1.73
C VAL A 90 -9.99 -7.24 1.95
N GLY A 91 -10.23 -7.64 3.18
CA GLY A 91 -10.53 -9.03 3.55
C GLY A 91 -12.02 -9.27 3.68
N ASP A 92 -12.47 -10.48 3.32
CA ASP A 92 -13.79 -10.94 3.74
C ASP A 92 -13.79 -11.24 5.25
N ALA A 93 -14.94 -11.09 5.89
CA ALA A 93 -15.09 -11.30 7.33
C ALA A 93 -15.91 -12.56 7.62
N THR A 94 -15.36 -13.48 8.41
CA THR A 94 -16.17 -14.55 9.02
C THR A 94 -16.66 -14.07 10.38
N ARG A 95 -17.98 -14.06 10.58
CA ARG A 95 -18.55 -13.68 11.88
C ARG A 95 -19.80 -14.48 12.18
N LYS A 96 -19.95 -14.83 13.46
CA LYS A 96 -21.17 -15.40 14.00
C LYS A 96 -21.95 -14.29 14.68
N VAL A 97 -23.18 -14.06 14.22
CA VAL A 97 -24.15 -13.18 14.86
C VAL A 97 -25.32 -14.08 15.28
N ASP A 98 -25.63 -14.08 16.57
CA ASP A 98 -26.53 -15.04 17.21
C ASP A 98 -26.25 -16.50 16.80
N ASP A 99 -27.22 -17.18 16.18
CA ASP A 99 -27.14 -18.56 15.74
C ASP A 99 -26.67 -18.72 14.29
N SER A 100 -26.29 -17.63 13.61
CA SER A 100 -25.85 -17.63 12.21
C SER A 100 -24.36 -17.29 12.06
N PHE A 101 -23.53 -18.31 11.80
CA PHE A 101 -22.15 -18.14 11.31
C PHE A 101 -22.12 -18.04 9.78
N ARG A 102 -21.40 -17.07 9.24
CA ARG A 102 -21.25 -16.89 7.79
C ARG A 102 -20.01 -16.08 7.43
N VAL A 103 -19.75 -16.01 6.11
CA VAL A 103 -18.86 -15.03 5.50
C VAL A 103 -19.68 -13.80 5.08
N TYR A 104 -19.15 -12.63 5.39
CA TYR A 104 -19.55 -11.32 4.90
C TYR A 104 -18.55 -10.90 3.83
N GLN A 105 -19.04 -10.72 2.60
CA GLN A 105 -18.22 -10.60 1.40
C GLN A 105 -17.93 -9.13 1.10
N ASN A 106 -16.99 -8.54 1.85
CA ASN A 106 -16.61 -7.14 1.72
C ASN A 106 -16.17 -6.81 0.29
N HIS A 107 -15.37 -7.70 -0.32
CA HIS A 107 -14.86 -7.50 -1.68
C HIS A 107 -16.00 -7.35 -2.70
N ALA A 108 -17.04 -8.18 -2.60
CA ALA A 108 -18.16 -8.16 -3.52
C ALA A 108 -18.97 -6.86 -3.42
N ARG A 109 -19.23 -6.38 -2.19
CA ARG A 109 -19.98 -5.14 -1.96
C ARG A 109 -19.23 -3.90 -2.45
N ILE A 110 -17.91 -3.86 -2.24
CA ILE A 110 -17.08 -2.77 -2.74
C ILE A 110 -17.02 -2.80 -4.28
N THR A 111 -16.84 -3.98 -4.89
CA THR A 111 -16.87 -4.12 -6.36
C THR A 111 -18.20 -3.68 -6.96
N GLU A 112 -19.34 -4.10 -6.38
CA GLU A 112 -20.67 -3.64 -6.81
C GLU A 112 -20.79 -2.11 -6.72
N ARG A 113 -20.33 -1.51 -5.61
CA ARG A 113 -20.39 -0.06 -5.41
C ARG A 113 -19.59 0.71 -6.45
N PHE A 114 -18.34 0.31 -6.70
CA PHE A 114 -17.49 0.97 -7.68
C PHE A 114 -18.04 0.82 -9.12
N ASP A 115 -18.58 -0.35 -9.48
CA ASP A 115 -19.24 -0.55 -10.79
C ASP A 115 -20.47 0.36 -10.95
N GLU A 116 -21.29 0.51 -9.90
CA GLU A 116 -22.45 1.42 -9.89
C GLU A 116 -22.06 2.89 -10.03
N MET A 117 -20.92 3.29 -9.49
CA MET A 117 -20.34 4.64 -9.64
C MET A 117 -19.73 4.87 -11.03
N GLY A 118 -19.62 3.82 -11.86
CA GLY A 118 -19.13 3.94 -13.24
C GLY A 118 -17.62 3.69 -13.40
N PHE A 119 -16.96 3.15 -12.38
CA PHE A 119 -15.62 2.60 -12.52
C PHE A 119 -15.66 1.29 -13.31
N GLU A 120 -14.58 1.00 -14.04
CA GLU A 120 -14.39 -0.28 -14.70
C GLU A 120 -13.54 -1.21 -13.82
N PRO A 121 -14.08 -2.34 -13.32
CA PRO A 121 -13.29 -3.35 -12.61
C PRO A 121 -12.22 -3.95 -13.52
N LEU A 122 -10.98 -4.00 -13.03
CA LEU A 122 -9.86 -4.70 -13.65
C LEU A 122 -9.62 -6.02 -12.91
N PRO A 123 -8.75 -6.92 -13.43
CA PRO A 123 -8.36 -8.12 -12.68
C PRO A 123 -7.84 -7.73 -11.29
N ASP A 124 -8.45 -8.30 -10.26
CA ASP A 124 -8.01 -8.17 -8.88
C ASP A 124 -6.79 -9.06 -8.61
N ILE A 125 -6.11 -8.79 -7.49
CA ILE A 125 -4.97 -9.59 -7.04
C ILE A 125 -5.32 -10.24 -5.70
N LEU A 126 -5.17 -11.56 -5.63
CA LEU A 126 -5.33 -12.32 -4.39
C LEU A 126 -3.99 -12.28 -3.64
N TRP A 127 -3.93 -11.46 -2.59
CA TRP A 127 -2.77 -11.45 -1.71
C TRP A 127 -2.93 -12.53 -0.64
N ARG A 128 -2.18 -13.61 -0.79
CA ARG A 128 -2.18 -14.73 0.15
C ARG A 128 -1.28 -14.39 1.33
N LYS A 129 -1.89 -14.14 2.48
CA LYS A 129 -1.16 -13.85 3.71
C LYS A 129 -0.29 -15.06 4.12
N PRO A 130 0.96 -14.85 4.55
CA PRO A 130 1.78 -15.93 5.09
C PRO A 130 1.02 -16.64 6.22
N ALA A 131 0.75 -17.93 6.04
CA ALA A 131 -0.06 -18.67 6.98
C ALA A 131 0.74 -18.94 8.28
N ASN A 132 0.44 -18.18 9.34
CA ASN A 132 0.97 -18.45 10.69
C ASN A 132 0.29 -19.65 11.36
N SER A 133 -0.79 -20.18 10.79
CA SER A 133 -1.55 -21.31 11.33
C SER A 133 -1.43 -22.54 10.42
N ALA A 134 -1.07 -23.67 11.02
CA ALA A 134 -1.14 -24.98 10.37
C ALA A 134 -2.61 -25.46 10.16
N ALA A 135 -3.58 -24.83 10.82
CA ALA A 135 -4.99 -25.19 10.70
C ALA A 135 -5.62 -24.53 9.47
N LYS A 136 -5.93 -25.35 8.47
CA LYS A 136 -6.58 -24.97 7.21
C LYS A 136 -8.11 -25.16 7.25
N PHE A 137 -8.71 -25.08 8.43
CA PHE A 137 -10.15 -25.31 8.62
C PHE A 137 -10.74 -24.50 9.77
N MET A 138 -12.04 -24.22 9.67
CA MET A 138 -12.91 -23.74 10.75
C MET A 138 -14.03 -24.76 11.02
N GLY A 139 -14.54 -24.86 12.24
CA GLY A 139 -15.66 -25.76 12.57
C GLY A 139 -15.23 -27.16 13.04
N SER A 140 -15.91 -28.22 12.59
CA SER A 140 -15.83 -29.58 13.18
C SER A 140 -14.56 -30.38 12.88
N GLY A 141 -13.45 -29.73 12.54
CA GLY A 141 -12.16 -30.38 12.34
C GLY A 141 -12.16 -31.38 11.20
N MET A 142 -11.83 -32.64 11.50
CA MET A 142 -11.73 -33.70 10.50
C MET A 142 -13.08 -34.30 10.08
N MET A 143 -14.19 -33.80 10.62
CA MET A 143 -15.51 -34.39 10.42
C MET A 143 -16.30 -33.63 9.34
N PRO A 144 -16.56 -34.24 8.16
CA PRO A 144 -17.51 -33.66 7.21
C PRO A 144 -18.95 -33.76 7.75
N PRO A 145 -19.86 -32.83 7.36
CA PRO A 145 -19.67 -31.76 6.39
C PRO A 145 -19.33 -30.38 7.00
N ASN A 146 -19.16 -30.26 8.32
CA ASN A 146 -19.16 -28.97 9.03
C ASN A 146 -17.74 -28.42 9.30
N ALA A 147 -16.76 -28.83 8.49
CA ALA A 147 -15.43 -28.25 8.45
C ALA A 147 -15.34 -27.35 7.21
N TYR A 148 -15.04 -26.07 7.42
CA TYR A 148 -15.03 -25.03 6.38
C TYR A 148 -13.61 -24.57 6.10
N ALA A 149 -13.32 -24.13 4.88
CA ALA A 149 -12.03 -23.53 4.54
C ALA A 149 -11.80 -22.24 5.33
N THR A 150 -10.56 -21.98 5.71
CA THR A 150 -10.12 -20.69 6.29
C THR A 150 -9.99 -19.63 5.20
N LEU A 151 -10.18 -18.36 5.57
CA LEU A 151 -9.80 -17.23 4.72
C LEU A 151 -8.28 -17.06 4.81
N GLU A 152 -7.57 -17.21 3.70
CA GLU A 152 -6.10 -17.14 3.64
C GLU A 152 -5.57 -15.99 2.80
N HIS A 153 -6.48 -15.24 2.19
CA HIS A 153 -6.15 -14.17 1.28
C HIS A 153 -6.98 -12.93 1.59
N GLU A 154 -6.43 -11.79 1.21
CA GLU A 154 -7.17 -10.56 0.99
C GLU A 154 -7.24 -10.27 -0.50
N TYR A 155 -8.19 -9.42 -0.86
CA TYR A 155 -8.37 -8.93 -2.21
C TYR A 155 -7.70 -7.57 -2.31
N LEU A 156 -6.82 -7.41 -3.30
CA LEU A 156 -6.42 -6.10 -3.79
C LEU A 156 -7.31 -5.83 -5.01
N LEU A 157 -8.43 -5.16 -4.76
CA LEU A 157 -9.37 -4.78 -5.80
C LEU A 157 -8.76 -3.66 -6.63
N VAL A 158 -8.89 -3.74 -7.96
CA VAL A 158 -8.34 -2.75 -8.89
C VAL A 158 -9.45 -2.22 -9.77
N PHE A 159 -9.69 -0.92 -9.71
CA PHE A 159 -10.71 -0.22 -10.49
C PHE A 159 -10.07 0.89 -11.29
N ARG A 160 -10.55 1.12 -12.51
CA ARG A 160 -10.22 2.32 -13.28
C ARG A 160 -11.38 3.30 -13.23
N ASN A 161 -11.11 4.56 -12.92
CA ASN A 161 -12.12 5.61 -13.04
C ASN A 161 -12.46 5.81 -14.52
N GLY A 162 -13.72 5.58 -14.88
CA GLY A 162 -14.17 5.69 -16.26
C GLY A 162 -13.58 4.65 -17.22
N LYS A 163 -13.86 4.88 -18.51
CA LYS A 163 -13.65 3.87 -19.57
C LYS A 163 -12.30 3.97 -20.26
N GLN A 164 -11.68 5.14 -20.20
CA GLN A 164 -10.43 5.42 -20.91
C GLN A 164 -9.26 5.28 -19.94
N SER A 165 -8.12 4.86 -20.45
CA SER A 165 -6.86 4.96 -19.71
C SER A 165 -6.33 6.39 -19.75
N ARG A 166 -5.57 6.80 -18.73
CA ARG A 166 -4.80 8.05 -18.76
C ARG A 166 -3.98 8.17 -20.06
N GLU A 167 -4.04 9.35 -20.66
CA GLU A 167 -3.21 9.70 -21.81
C GLU A 167 -1.94 10.41 -21.34
N PHE A 168 -0.80 10.01 -21.92
CA PHE A 168 0.49 10.66 -21.67
C PHE A 168 0.97 11.33 -22.96
N PRO A 169 1.47 12.57 -22.92
CA PRO A 169 1.97 13.23 -24.11
C PRO A 169 3.09 12.40 -24.77
N SER A 170 3.04 12.28 -26.10
CA SER A 170 4.08 11.55 -26.83
C SER A 170 5.45 12.23 -26.64
N GLY A 171 6.46 11.44 -26.27
CA GLY A 171 7.83 11.95 -26.10
C GLY A 171 8.14 12.51 -24.71
N THR A 172 7.30 12.26 -23.70
CA THR A 172 7.70 12.42 -22.29
C THR A 172 8.44 11.18 -21.81
N ASP A 173 9.60 11.38 -21.19
CA ASP A 173 10.40 10.28 -20.66
C ASP A 173 9.81 9.72 -19.35
N VAL A 174 9.02 10.51 -18.58
CA VAL A 174 8.53 10.13 -17.24
C VAL A 174 7.88 8.75 -17.17
N ARG A 175 7.04 8.36 -18.16
CA ARG A 175 6.39 7.04 -18.15
C ARG A 175 7.39 5.90 -18.35
N TYR A 176 8.44 6.13 -19.13
CA TYR A 176 9.49 5.15 -19.35
C TYR A 176 10.55 5.18 -18.23
N GLU A 177 10.82 6.35 -17.64
CA GLU A 177 11.66 6.50 -16.45
C GLU A 177 11.04 5.77 -15.25
N SER A 178 9.71 5.86 -15.10
CA SER A 178 8.91 5.15 -14.09
C SER A 178 8.66 3.67 -14.40
N ALA A 179 9.32 3.11 -15.42
CA ALA A 179 9.17 1.70 -15.73
C ALA A 179 9.68 0.81 -14.58
N TYR A 180 9.43 -0.48 -14.71
CA TYR A 180 9.90 -1.55 -13.85
C TYR A 180 10.65 -2.57 -14.73
N PHE A 181 11.53 -3.36 -14.12
CA PHE A 181 12.25 -4.38 -14.83
C PHE A 181 11.32 -5.50 -15.31
N TRP A 182 11.74 -6.23 -16.36
CA TRP A 182 10.88 -7.23 -16.99
C TRP A 182 10.45 -8.36 -16.04
N GLU A 183 11.31 -8.79 -15.15
CA GLU A 183 11.04 -9.81 -14.14
C GLU A 183 10.12 -9.29 -13.04
N GLU A 184 10.33 -8.05 -12.57
CA GLU A 184 9.41 -7.36 -11.65
C GLU A 184 8.01 -7.30 -12.24
N ARG A 185 7.87 -6.94 -13.53
CA ARG A 185 6.58 -6.94 -14.23
C ARG A 185 5.88 -8.29 -14.12
N ASN A 186 6.59 -9.38 -14.36
CA ASN A 186 5.96 -10.70 -14.40
C ASN A 186 5.60 -11.22 -13.00
N GLU A 187 6.28 -10.72 -11.97
CA GLU A 187 5.95 -11.01 -10.58
C GLU A 187 4.76 -10.15 -10.12
N TRP A 188 4.84 -8.83 -10.30
CA TRP A 188 3.84 -7.89 -9.77
C TRP A 188 2.49 -7.96 -10.48
N PHE A 189 2.47 -8.26 -11.79
CA PHE A 189 1.23 -8.42 -12.55
C PHE A 189 0.68 -9.86 -12.56
N SER A 190 1.10 -10.69 -11.59
CA SER A 190 0.42 -11.94 -11.23
C SER A 190 -0.86 -11.63 -10.46
N ASP A 191 -1.95 -12.35 -10.76
CA ASP A 191 -3.24 -12.25 -10.05
C ASP A 191 -3.21 -12.94 -8.67
N VAL A 192 -2.09 -13.55 -8.30
CA VAL A 192 -1.85 -14.13 -6.98
C VAL A 192 -0.46 -13.72 -6.48
N TRP A 193 -0.42 -13.11 -5.29
CA TRP A 193 0.81 -12.75 -4.58
C TRP A 193 0.97 -13.64 -3.35
N GLU A 194 2.04 -14.44 -3.29
CA GLU A 194 2.36 -15.33 -2.16
C GLU A 194 3.71 -14.99 -1.49
N ASP A 195 4.46 -14.10 -2.13
CA ASP A 195 5.83 -13.68 -1.82
C ASP A 195 5.87 -12.43 -0.93
N VAL A 196 4.82 -11.62 -0.94
CA VAL A 196 4.65 -10.47 -0.05
C VAL A 196 4.37 -10.96 1.38
N ARG A 197 5.42 -10.94 2.20
CA ARG A 197 5.31 -11.36 3.61
C ARG A 197 4.86 -10.19 4.48
N GLY A 198 4.03 -10.50 5.47
CA GLY A 198 3.80 -9.59 6.59
C GLY A 198 5.14 -9.17 7.19
N THR A 199 5.36 -7.87 7.37
CA THR A 199 6.54 -7.35 8.05
C THR A 199 6.55 -7.93 9.46
N SER A 200 7.43 -8.90 9.70
CA SER A 200 7.89 -9.22 11.05
C SER A 200 8.94 -8.19 11.42
N GLN A 201 8.56 -6.92 11.53
CA GLN A 201 9.42 -5.93 12.15
C GLN A 201 9.20 -6.01 13.66
N GLU A 202 10.28 -6.31 14.35
CA GLU A 202 10.45 -6.16 15.79
C GLU A 202 10.35 -4.66 16.15
N LEU A 203 9.15 -4.10 16.13
CA LEU A 203 8.88 -2.81 16.74
C LEU A 203 8.84 -3.03 18.26
N THR A 204 9.91 -2.61 18.93
CA THR A 204 10.06 -2.63 20.39
C THR A 204 9.04 -1.71 21.05
N ASP A 205 8.18 -2.28 21.88
CA ASP A 205 7.54 -1.69 23.06
C ASP A 205 6.81 -0.33 22.94
N ALA A 206 6.36 0.10 21.76
CA ALA A 206 5.41 1.21 21.63
C ALA A 206 3.99 0.66 21.35
N ASP A 207 3.15 0.72 22.39
CA ASP A 207 1.70 0.49 22.45
C ASP A 207 1.12 -0.66 21.61
N THR A 208 0.99 -1.81 22.27
CA THR A 208 0.25 -2.98 21.76
C THR A 208 -1.18 -2.62 21.30
N GLU A 209 -1.83 -1.61 21.89
CA GLU A 209 -3.15 -1.13 21.45
C GLU A 209 -3.14 -0.42 20.09
N LEU A 210 -2.08 0.32 19.75
CA LEU A 210 -1.93 0.95 18.43
C LEU A 210 -1.66 -0.10 17.37
N ARG A 211 -0.85 -1.12 17.70
CA ARG A 211 -0.59 -2.29 16.84
C ARG A 211 -1.86 -3.13 16.59
N ASP A 212 -2.67 -3.36 17.63
CA ASP A 212 -3.91 -4.14 17.49
C ASP A 212 -5.00 -3.38 16.70
N ARG A 213 -4.92 -2.04 16.63
CA ARG A 213 -5.80 -1.18 15.80
C ARG A 213 -5.22 -0.87 14.41
N SER A 214 -3.91 -1.01 14.24
CA SER A 214 -3.20 -0.87 12.97
C SER A 214 -3.33 -2.17 12.18
N ALA A 215 -4.47 -2.38 11.52
CA ALA A 215 -4.61 -3.42 10.49
C ALA A 215 -3.85 -3.07 9.19
N ALA A 216 -2.73 -2.35 9.31
CA ALA A 216 -1.94 -1.89 8.17
C ALA A 216 -1.39 -3.08 7.38
N TYR A 217 -1.55 -3.02 6.06
CA TYR A 217 -0.89 -3.96 5.15
C TYR A 217 0.63 -3.70 5.11
N PRO A 218 1.46 -4.69 4.72
CA PRO A 218 2.91 -4.52 4.60
C PRO A 218 3.26 -3.48 3.55
N LEU A 219 4.33 -2.72 3.79
CA LEU A 219 4.84 -1.67 2.89
C LEU A 219 5.01 -2.11 1.43
N GLU A 220 5.35 -3.37 1.20
CA GLU A 220 5.54 -3.91 -0.14
C GLU A 220 4.24 -3.94 -0.97
N VAL A 221 3.07 -4.06 -0.34
CA VAL A 221 1.77 -4.03 -1.03
C VAL A 221 1.54 -2.67 -1.72
N PRO A 222 1.47 -1.52 -1.00
CA PRO A 222 1.27 -0.23 -1.64
C PRO A 222 2.47 0.14 -2.51
N TYR A 223 3.70 -0.24 -2.16
CA TYR A 223 4.86 0.06 -3.00
C TYR A 223 4.74 -0.58 -4.38
N ARG A 224 4.35 -1.86 -4.48
CA ARG A 224 4.08 -2.51 -5.78
C ARG A 224 2.96 -1.80 -6.53
N LEU A 225 1.81 -1.58 -5.87
CA LEU A 225 0.64 -0.95 -6.50
C LEU A 225 0.94 0.47 -7.02
N ILE A 226 1.69 1.27 -6.27
CA ILE A 226 2.13 2.61 -6.68
C ILE A 226 3.02 2.53 -7.92
N ASN A 227 4.01 1.63 -7.94
CA ASN A 227 4.86 1.47 -9.13
C ASN A 227 4.10 0.92 -10.35
N MET A 228 3.07 0.08 -10.13
CA MET A 228 2.27 -0.52 -11.21
C MET A 228 1.33 0.49 -11.88
N TYR A 229 0.75 1.41 -11.10
CA TYR A 229 -0.40 2.21 -11.52
C TYR A 229 -0.18 3.73 -11.47
N SER A 230 1.05 4.21 -11.23
CA SER A 230 1.40 5.63 -11.28
C SER A 230 2.75 5.87 -11.96
N VAL A 231 3.04 7.12 -12.34
CA VAL A 231 4.35 7.60 -12.78
C VAL A 231 4.94 8.57 -11.75
N TYR A 232 6.22 8.89 -11.86
CA TYR A 232 6.91 9.82 -10.96
C TYR A 232 6.18 11.16 -10.88
N GLY A 233 6.02 11.67 -9.65
CA GLY A 233 5.31 12.91 -9.38
C GLY A 233 3.78 12.85 -9.45
N ASP A 234 3.18 11.70 -9.79
CA ASP A 234 1.74 11.50 -9.55
C ASP A 234 1.42 11.56 -8.04
N THR A 235 0.17 11.85 -7.70
CA THR A 235 -0.34 11.94 -6.33
C THR A 235 -1.13 10.70 -5.95
N VAL A 236 -0.74 10.09 -4.81
CA VAL A 236 -1.37 8.89 -4.24
C VAL A 236 -2.24 9.25 -3.04
N LEU A 237 -3.52 8.94 -3.09
CA LEU A 237 -4.47 9.15 -2.00
C LEU A 237 -4.65 7.90 -1.14
N ASP A 238 -4.66 8.09 0.19
CA ASP A 238 -5.14 7.10 1.15
C ASP A 238 -6.20 7.74 2.10
N PRO A 239 -7.51 7.50 1.88
CA PRO A 239 -8.57 8.03 2.74
C PRO A 239 -8.73 7.30 4.08
N PHE A 240 -7.97 6.22 4.31
CA PHE A 240 -7.97 5.45 5.56
C PHE A 240 -6.53 5.24 6.02
N TRP A 241 -5.85 6.37 6.23
CA TRP A 241 -4.39 6.47 6.26
C TRP A 241 -3.72 5.60 7.35
N GLY A 242 -4.35 5.46 8.52
CA GLY A 242 -3.83 4.62 9.60
C GLY A 242 -2.43 5.07 10.01
N THR A 243 -1.44 4.18 9.94
CA THR A 243 -0.04 4.47 10.28
C THR A 243 0.76 5.12 9.13
N GLY A 244 0.10 5.47 8.02
CA GLY A 244 0.73 6.15 6.89
C GLY A 244 1.58 5.28 5.97
N THR A 245 1.39 3.96 5.98
CA THR A 245 2.15 3.02 5.14
C THR A 245 2.10 3.38 3.65
N THR A 246 0.97 3.87 3.15
CA THR A 246 0.81 4.32 1.76
C THR A 246 1.66 5.54 1.45
N SER A 247 1.63 6.55 2.34
CA SER A 247 2.46 7.75 2.19
C SER A 247 3.95 7.41 2.25
N LEU A 248 4.35 6.49 3.14
CA LEU A 248 5.74 6.02 3.22
C LEU A 248 6.15 5.31 1.92
N ALA A 249 5.29 4.45 1.37
CA ALA A 249 5.54 3.81 0.09
C ALA A 249 5.60 4.81 -1.08
N ALA A 250 4.76 5.85 -1.06
CA ALA A 250 4.78 6.93 -2.05
C ALA A 250 6.07 7.76 -1.97
N MET A 251 6.57 8.06 -0.75
CA MET A 251 7.88 8.69 -0.55
C MET A 251 8.97 7.83 -1.20
N ILE A 252 9.05 6.55 -0.89
CA ILE A 252 10.07 5.65 -1.44
C ILE A 252 9.95 5.52 -2.97
N ALA A 253 8.72 5.53 -3.49
CA ALA A 253 8.46 5.46 -4.92
C ALA A 253 8.58 6.82 -5.63
N ALA A 254 8.97 7.91 -4.95
CA ALA A 254 9.05 9.26 -5.52
C ALA A 254 7.74 9.73 -6.19
N ARG A 255 6.62 9.51 -5.51
CA ARG A 255 5.29 10.06 -5.82
C ARG A 255 4.87 11.02 -4.71
N ASN A 256 3.94 11.93 -5.00
CA ASN A 256 3.28 12.71 -3.95
C ASN A 256 2.29 11.81 -3.19
N SER A 257 1.89 12.22 -1.99
CA SER A 257 0.79 11.54 -1.29
C SER A 257 -0.11 12.49 -0.52
N VAL A 258 -1.38 12.13 -0.41
CA VAL A 258 -2.33 12.78 0.50
C VAL A 258 -3.02 11.70 1.34
N GLY A 259 -3.01 11.87 2.66
CA GLY A 259 -3.63 10.95 3.62
C GLY A 259 -4.70 11.62 4.47
N TYR A 260 -5.77 10.89 4.80
CA TYR A 260 -6.77 11.30 5.79
C TYR A 260 -6.85 10.30 6.94
N GLU A 261 -6.78 10.81 8.17
CA GLU A 261 -6.84 10.00 9.39
C GLU A 261 -7.75 10.66 10.44
N LEU A 262 -8.63 9.87 11.05
CA LEU A 262 -9.55 10.35 12.08
C LEU A 262 -8.87 10.63 13.42
N GLN A 263 -7.86 9.83 13.77
CA GLN A 263 -7.21 9.87 15.08
C GLN A 263 -5.79 10.43 14.98
N GLU A 264 -5.61 11.67 15.45
CA GLU A 264 -4.33 12.41 15.48
C GLU A 264 -3.14 11.59 16.00
N LYS A 265 -3.35 10.70 16.99
CA LYS A 265 -2.29 9.86 17.56
C LYS A 265 -1.51 9.00 16.53
N PHE A 266 -2.09 8.70 15.37
CA PHE A 266 -1.39 7.93 14.35
C PHE A 266 -0.35 8.75 13.59
N THR A 267 -0.44 10.09 13.58
CA THR A 267 0.58 10.94 12.95
C THR A 267 1.91 10.81 13.68
N GLU A 268 1.90 10.66 15.01
CA GLU A 268 3.12 10.46 15.81
C GLU A 268 3.88 9.16 15.42
N VAL A 269 3.16 8.11 15.01
CA VAL A 269 3.77 6.86 14.53
C VAL A 269 4.46 7.09 13.19
N PHE A 270 3.81 7.82 12.29
CA PHE A 270 4.36 8.14 10.98
C PHE A 270 5.62 9.01 11.07
N ASP A 271 5.65 10.00 11.98
CA ASP A 271 6.82 10.84 12.19
C ASP A 271 8.10 10.03 12.52
N ALA A 272 7.94 8.93 13.27
CA ALA A 272 9.04 8.02 13.59
C ALA A 272 9.50 7.21 12.37
N GLU A 273 8.57 6.69 11.56
CA GLU A 273 8.90 5.96 10.32
C GLU A 273 9.59 6.85 9.27
N VAL A 274 9.20 8.12 9.21
CA VAL A 274 9.80 9.11 8.30
C VAL A 274 11.27 9.37 8.64
N ALA A 275 11.69 9.23 9.91
CA ALA A 275 13.08 9.44 10.31
C ALA A 275 14.06 8.48 9.60
N ASP A 276 13.62 7.25 9.32
CA ASP A 276 14.44 6.20 8.70
C ASP A 276 14.11 6.01 7.20
N VAL A 277 13.23 6.84 6.62
CA VAL A 277 12.72 6.64 5.25
C VAL A 277 13.81 6.70 4.18
N ALA A 278 14.86 7.50 4.38
CA ALA A 278 15.95 7.60 3.43
C ALA A 278 16.77 6.29 3.35
N GLU A 279 17.05 5.68 4.50
CA GLU A 279 17.72 4.37 4.57
C GLU A 279 16.84 3.28 3.96
N LEU A 280 15.54 3.30 4.26
CA LEU A 280 14.56 2.36 3.73
C LEU A 280 14.40 2.50 2.20
N ALA A 281 14.39 3.73 1.69
CA ALA A 281 14.33 4.00 0.25
C ALA A 281 15.57 3.47 -0.46
N HIS A 282 16.75 3.77 0.06
CA HIS A 282 18.00 3.24 -0.48
C HIS A 282 18.01 1.70 -0.44
N ALA A 283 17.67 1.07 0.70
CA ALA A 283 17.61 -0.38 0.81
C ALA A 283 16.63 -1.02 -0.20
N THR A 284 15.47 -0.40 -0.39
CA THR A 284 14.46 -0.84 -1.36
C THR A 284 14.98 -0.75 -2.80
N VAL A 285 15.55 0.40 -3.18
CA VAL A 285 16.04 0.65 -4.54
C VAL A 285 17.28 -0.19 -4.86
N SER A 286 18.25 -0.25 -3.94
CA SER A 286 19.42 -1.13 -4.09
C SER A 286 19.03 -2.59 -4.21
N LYS A 287 17.96 -3.03 -3.53
CA LYS A 287 17.45 -4.39 -3.70
C LYS A 287 16.92 -4.63 -5.10
N ARG A 288 16.11 -3.72 -5.66
CA ARG A 288 15.60 -3.84 -7.04
C ARG A 288 16.73 -3.95 -8.06
N VAL A 289 17.77 -3.14 -7.91
CA VAL A 289 18.96 -3.19 -8.79
C VAL A 289 19.66 -4.55 -8.68
N ARG A 290 19.98 -5.00 -7.46
CA ARG A 290 20.66 -6.28 -7.25
C ARG A 290 19.85 -7.48 -7.77
N ASP A 291 18.54 -7.48 -7.53
CA ASP A 291 17.66 -8.55 -8.01
C ASP A 291 17.67 -8.62 -9.54
N HIS A 292 17.74 -7.45 -10.21
CA HIS A 292 17.90 -7.39 -11.66
C HIS A 292 19.27 -7.89 -12.14
N GLU A 293 20.36 -7.54 -11.46
CA GLU A 293 21.69 -8.06 -11.77
C GLU A 293 21.73 -9.58 -11.64
N GLU A 294 21.20 -10.14 -10.54
CA GLU A 294 21.07 -11.58 -10.33
C GLU A 294 20.24 -12.25 -11.45
N PHE A 295 19.15 -11.60 -11.86
CA PHE A 295 18.36 -12.05 -13.00
C PHE A 295 19.17 -12.05 -14.30
N VAL A 296 19.93 -11.00 -14.59
CA VAL A 296 20.80 -10.90 -15.76
C VAL A 296 21.83 -12.02 -15.77
N GLU A 297 22.54 -12.22 -14.65
CA GLU A 297 23.55 -13.27 -14.48
C GLU A 297 22.94 -14.65 -14.78
N GLN A 298 21.82 -14.99 -14.13
CA GLN A 298 21.16 -16.27 -14.32
C GLN A 298 20.69 -16.46 -15.77
N ARG A 299 20.21 -15.39 -16.42
CA ARG A 299 19.74 -15.44 -17.80
C ARG A 299 20.88 -15.66 -18.79
N LEU A 300 22.05 -15.08 -18.54
CA LEU A 300 23.26 -15.29 -19.34
C LEU A 300 23.82 -16.70 -19.14
N GLU A 301 23.80 -17.23 -17.91
CA GLU A 301 24.19 -18.62 -17.61
C GLU A 301 23.29 -19.64 -18.34
N ASP A 302 22.00 -19.33 -18.48
CA ASP A 302 21.04 -20.09 -19.29
C ASP A 302 21.31 -20.02 -20.81
N GLY A 303 22.30 -19.24 -21.26
CA GLY A 303 22.64 -19.05 -22.66
C GLY A 303 21.66 -18.18 -23.44
N LYS A 304 20.89 -17.33 -22.75
CA LYS A 304 20.00 -16.34 -23.39
C LYS A 304 20.79 -15.04 -23.62
N GLU A 305 20.35 -14.26 -24.60
CA GLU A 305 20.97 -12.98 -24.96
C GLU A 305 20.06 -11.80 -24.64
N PHE A 306 20.67 -10.65 -24.36
CA PHE A 306 20.01 -9.35 -24.25
C PHE A 306 20.21 -8.51 -25.52
N LYS A 307 19.23 -7.66 -25.83
CA LYS A 307 19.24 -6.81 -27.04
C LYS A 307 19.38 -5.32 -26.74
N TYR A 308 19.29 -4.94 -25.48
CA TYR A 308 19.23 -3.56 -25.03
C TYR A 308 20.07 -3.41 -23.78
N ASP A 309 20.69 -2.25 -23.63
CA ASP A 309 21.41 -1.83 -22.43
C ASP A 309 20.62 -0.74 -21.74
N ALA A 310 20.61 -0.76 -20.39
CA ALA A 310 20.08 0.35 -19.63
C ALA A 310 20.87 1.63 -19.93
N GLU A 311 20.21 2.78 -19.92
CA GLU A 311 20.87 4.08 -20.15
C GLU A 311 21.48 4.64 -18.87
N ASN A 312 20.90 4.26 -17.72
CA ASN A 312 21.26 4.79 -16.40
C ASN A 312 21.96 3.77 -15.50
N TYR A 313 22.23 2.55 -15.99
CA TYR A 313 22.84 1.46 -15.24
C TYR A 313 23.83 0.67 -16.10
N ASP A 314 24.80 0.01 -15.46
CA ASP A 314 25.85 -0.78 -16.12
C ASP A 314 25.45 -2.25 -16.36
N PHE A 315 24.18 -2.51 -16.67
CA PHE A 315 23.65 -3.84 -16.99
C PHE A 315 22.67 -3.82 -18.19
N PRO A 316 22.48 -4.97 -18.88
CA PRO A 316 21.52 -5.08 -19.96
C PRO A 316 20.07 -5.23 -19.49
N VAL A 317 19.10 -4.85 -20.33
CA VAL A 317 17.65 -4.97 -20.06
C VAL A 317 16.90 -5.75 -21.13
N THR A 318 15.75 -6.33 -20.78
CA THR A 318 15.04 -7.30 -21.64
C THR A 318 14.33 -6.62 -22.82
N THR A 319 13.76 -5.43 -22.62
CA THR A 319 12.94 -4.71 -23.59
C THR A 319 13.45 -3.30 -23.84
N LYS A 320 13.07 -2.72 -24.98
CA LYS A 320 13.40 -1.32 -25.30
C LYS A 320 12.79 -0.33 -24.31
N GLN A 321 11.67 -0.69 -23.66
CA GLN A 321 10.93 0.21 -22.78
C GLN A 321 11.63 0.43 -21.43
N GLU A 322 12.50 -0.50 -21.03
CA GLU A 322 13.30 -0.43 -19.79
C GLU A 322 14.54 0.46 -19.93
N LYS A 323 14.97 0.80 -21.16
CA LYS A 323 16.23 1.53 -21.40
C LYS A 323 16.35 2.83 -20.59
N PRO A 324 15.36 3.74 -20.56
CA PRO A 324 15.46 4.99 -19.83
C PRO A 324 15.00 4.88 -18.38
N LEU A 325 14.72 3.68 -17.86
CA LEU A 325 14.32 3.46 -16.47
C LEU A 325 15.33 4.15 -15.54
N GLN A 326 14.83 4.93 -14.59
CA GLN A 326 15.64 5.65 -13.62
C GLN A 326 14.98 5.49 -12.26
N LEU A 327 15.65 4.82 -11.33
CA LEU A 327 15.24 4.73 -9.93
C LEU A 327 15.77 5.94 -9.17
N TYR A 328 15.02 6.35 -8.16
CA TYR A 328 15.33 7.50 -7.31
C TYR A 328 15.42 7.07 -5.85
N THR A 329 16.31 7.71 -5.09
CA THR A 329 16.41 7.61 -3.63
C THR A 329 16.17 8.96 -2.99
N ILE A 330 16.00 8.99 -1.67
CA ILE A 330 15.72 10.20 -0.91
C ILE A 330 17.02 10.81 -0.40
N ASP A 331 17.25 12.09 -0.73
CA ASP A 331 18.39 12.89 -0.24
C ASP A 331 18.06 13.68 1.02
N GLY A 332 16.79 14.03 1.20
CA GLY A 332 16.37 14.92 2.26
C GLY A 332 14.87 14.90 2.48
N VAL A 333 14.48 15.08 3.74
CA VAL A 333 13.11 15.17 4.20
C VAL A 333 12.98 16.41 5.07
N GLU A 334 12.02 17.26 4.75
CA GLU A 334 11.71 18.47 5.50
C GLU A 334 10.24 18.44 5.94
N GLN A 335 9.98 18.71 7.22
CA GLN A 335 8.62 18.81 7.73
C GLN A 335 7.98 20.12 7.24
N THR A 336 6.73 20.04 6.78
CA THR A 336 5.90 21.16 6.34
C THR A 336 4.76 21.41 7.32
N GLU A 337 3.87 22.37 7.03
CA GLU A 337 2.69 22.64 7.86
C GLU A 337 1.69 21.48 7.86
N SER A 338 1.56 20.77 6.73
CA SER A 338 0.60 19.71 6.48
C SER A 338 1.22 18.31 6.41
N GLY A 339 2.54 18.18 6.53
CA GLY A 339 3.23 16.89 6.46
C GLY A 339 4.71 17.03 6.13
N TYR A 340 5.12 16.59 4.94
CA TYR A 340 6.53 16.53 4.54
C TYR A 340 6.79 16.91 3.08
N ALA A 341 7.94 17.52 2.83
CA ALA A 341 8.54 17.68 1.51
C ALA A 341 9.77 16.77 1.42
N VAL A 342 9.87 16.00 0.34
CA VAL A 342 10.94 15.02 0.13
C VAL A 342 11.70 15.34 -1.14
N THR A 343 13.02 15.43 -1.03
CA THR A 343 13.93 15.64 -2.18
C THR A 343 14.52 14.30 -2.59
N HIS A 344 14.51 14.03 -3.90
CA HIS A 344 15.04 12.79 -4.47
C HIS A 344 16.13 13.02 -5.51
N SER A 345 17.13 12.14 -5.50
CA SER A 345 18.19 12.02 -6.50
C SER A 345 18.09 10.71 -7.28
N PRO A 346 18.56 10.69 -8.54
CA PRO A 346 18.82 9.46 -9.26
C PRO A 346 19.73 8.52 -8.46
N TYR A 347 19.30 7.28 -8.25
CA TYR A 347 20.13 6.28 -7.56
C TYR A 347 21.40 5.97 -8.37
N ASN A 348 22.53 5.93 -7.66
CA ASN A 348 23.83 5.56 -8.21
C ASN A 348 24.56 4.60 -7.25
N GLU A 349 24.92 3.41 -7.74
CA GLU A 349 25.61 2.37 -6.95
C GLU A 349 26.91 2.80 -6.29
N SER A 350 27.58 3.82 -6.83
CA SER A 350 28.84 4.30 -6.29
C SER A 350 28.71 5.18 -5.03
N GLU A 351 27.50 5.60 -4.69
CA GLU A 351 27.21 6.36 -3.47
C GLU A 351 26.73 5.41 -2.38
N SER A 352 27.66 4.76 -1.68
CA SER A 352 27.33 4.15 -0.38
C SER A 352 26.88 5.26 0.58
N ILE A 353 25.87 4.99 1.41
CA ILE A 353 25.53 5.81 2.59
C ILE A 353 26.72 5.75 3.57
N ASP A 354 27.79 6.47 3.27
CA ASP A 354 28.86 6.77 4.21
C ASP A 354 28.33 7.88 5.11
N GLY A 355 27.99 7.49 6.33
CA GLY A 355 27.32 8.32 7.33
C GLY A 355 27.98 9.69 7.49
N ASP A 356 27.24 10.73 7.12
CA ASP A 356 27.50 12.09 7.56
C ASP A 356 26.96 12.27 9.00
N ALA A 357 27.45 11.42 9.91
CA ALA A 357 27.40 11.68 11.33
C ALA A 357 28.55 12.63 11.67
N GLY A 358 28.25 13.93 11.56
CA GLY A 358 29.12 15.01 11.96
C GLY A 358 29.81 14.76 13.31
N GLY A 359 31.13 14.72 13.25
CA GLY A 359 32.11 14.56 14.32
C GLY A 359 31.71 14.88 15.76
N HIS A 360 31.74 13.84 16.61
CA HIS A 360 32.10 13.99 18.02
C HIS A 360 33.14 12.94 18.46
N GLY A 361 34.37 13.44 18.60
CA GLY A 361 35.34 13.10 19.65
C GLY A 361 35.53 11.62 20.02
N GLN A 362 36.64 11.05 19.53
CA GLN A 362 37.32 9.93 20.19
C GLN A 362 37.47 10.20 21.70
N ALA A 363 36.80 9.40 22.51
CA ALA A 363 37.14 9.19 23.91
C ALA A 363 37.43 7.70 24.12
N THR A 364 38.72 7.39 24.12
CA THR A 364 39.32 6.15 24.61
C THR A 364 38.85 5.86 26.03
N LEU A 365 38.10 4.77 26.22
CA LEU A 365 37.92 4.17 27.54
C LEU A 365 38.70 2.86 27.62
N GLY A 366 39.80 2.94 28.36
CA GLY A 366 40.67 1.84 28.69
C GLY A 366 40.00 0.83 29.62
N SER A 367 40.59 -0.36 29.58
CA SER A 367 40.39 -1.44 30.52
C SER A 367 40.36 -0.97 31.98
N GLN A 368 39.42 -1.49 32.77
CA GLN A 368 39.72 -1.93 34.12
C GLN A 368 38.68 -2.93 34.65
N PHE A 369 39.21 -4.08 35.06
CA PHE A 369 38.65 -5.15 35.87
C PHE A 369 37.81 -4.65 37.07
N ARG A 370 36.62 -5.23 37.28
CA ARG A 370 36.37 -6.27 38.30
C ARG A 370 34.97 -6.84 38.21
#